data_AF-F1T6U1-F1
#
_entry.id   AF-F1T6U1-F1
#
_cell.length_a   1.000
_cell.length_b   1.000
_cell.length_c   1.000
_cell.angle_alpha   90.00
_cell.angle_beta   90.00
_cell.angle_gamma   90.00
#
_symmetry.space_group_name_H-M   'P 1'
#
loop_
_entity.id
_entity.type
_entity.pdbx_description
1 polymer ?
#
loop_
_entity_poly.entity_id
_entity_poly.type
_entity_poly.pdbx_seq_one_letter_code
_entity_poly.pdbx_strand_id
1 'polypeptide(L)'
;FIWWGLYNGLVIATSDIAKPLTQGLAHLLHINQKTRSYHVFSVIRCFIVVNIGWYFDRIFDAQTSFTCLYNTVFSFHAHMLYPTLYSIGIKEDQILAIALSFVMCVVVFVVSFINERGGNTLAYFDKQHHIARYALYIAVFLVLVFASYLSSNHGGFMYANY
;
A
#
# COMPACT_ATOMS: atom_id res chain seq x y z
N PHE A 1 -13.31 -11.21 -9.80
CA PHE A 1 -12.17 -12.17 -9.72
C PHE A 1 -11.46 -12.41 -11.05
N ILE A 2 -12.14 -12.76 -12.15
CA ILE A 2 -11.48 -13.03 -13.45
C ILE A 2 -10.71 -11.79 -13.97
N TRP A 3 -11.35 -10.62 -13.95
CA TRP A 3 -10.71 -9.34 -14.32
C TRP A 3 -9.55 -8.94 -13.40
N TRP A 4 -9.58 -9.35 -12.13
CA TRP A 4 -8.50 -9.06 -11.17
C TRP A 4 -7.25 -9.89 -11.42
N GLY A 5 -7.41 -11.19 -11.66
CA GLY A 5 -6.32 -12.08 -12.07
C GLY A 5 -5.75 -11.67 -13.43
N LEU A 6 -6.62 -11.25 -14.36
CA LEU A 6 -6.20 -10.76 -15.68
C LEU A 6 -5.47 -9.42 -15.59
N TYR A 7 -5.93 -8.47 -14.77
CA TYR A 7 -5.26 -7.17 -14.58
C TYR A 7 -3.90 -7.33 -13.90
N ASN A 8 -3.81 -8.10 -12.80
CA ASN A 8 -2.53 -8.35 -12.15
C ASN A 8 -1.59 -9.15 -13.07
N GLY A 9 -2.10 -10.13 -13.81
CA GLY A 9 -1.35 -10.84 -14.85
C GLY A 9 -0.87 -9.91 -15.97
N LEU A 10 -1.71 -8.98 -16.42
CA LEU A 10 -1.37 -7.97 -17.42
C LEU A 10 -0.36 -6.96 -16.87
N VAL A 11 -0.45 -6.55 -15.61
CA VAL A 11 0.52 -5.64 -14.96
C VAL A 11 1.87 -6.32 -14.77
N ILE A 12 1.90 -7.59 -14.39
CA ILE A 12 3.13 -8.37 -14.30
C ILE A 12 3.72 -8.58 -15.70
N ALA A 13 2.91 -8.98 -16.68
CA ALA A 13 3.33 -9.18 -18.07
C ALA A 13 3.82 -7.87 -18.71
N THR A 14 3.12 -6.75 -18.51
CA THR A 14 3.55 -5.43 -19.00
C THR A 14 4.77 -4.92 -18.26
N SER A 15 4.93 -5.21 -16.96
CA SER A 15 6.15 -4.89 -16.22
C SER A 15 7.35 -5.71 -16.71
N ASP A 16 7.15 -6.97 -17.06
CA ASP A 16 8.19 -7.83 -17.65
C ASP A 16 8.52 -7.42 -19.10
N ILE A 17 7.54 -7.00 -19.89
CA ILE A 17 7.74 -6.42 -21.23
C ILE A 17 8.38 -5.02 -21.14
N ALA A 18 8.12 -4.27 -20.06
CA ALA A 18 8.71 -2.95 -19.82
C ALA A 18 10.13 -3.03 -19.22
N LYS A 19 10.58 -4.18 -18.70
CA LYS A 19 11.98 -4.38 -18.27
C LYS A 19 12.99 -4.08 -19.38
N PRO A 20 12.89 -4.64 -20.60
CA PRO A 20 13.84 -4.31 -21.67
C PRO A 20 13.70 -2.86 -22.18
N LEU A 21 12.49 -2.28 -22.17
CA LEU A 21 12.29 -0.87 -22.55
C LEU A 21 12.90 0.11 -21.54
N THR A 22 12.76 -0.17 -20.25
CA THR A 22 13.35 0.66 -19.19
C THR A 22 14.87 0.48 -19.11
N GLN A 23 15.37 -0.73 -19.38
CA GLN A 23 16.80 -0.97 -19.56
C GLN A 23 17.37 -0.28 -20.80
N GLY A 24 16.63 -0.27 -21.92
CA GLY A 24 17.00 0.42 -23.15
C GLY A 24 17.01 1.94 -23.00
N LEU A 25 16.00 2.52 -22.34
CA LEU A 25 15.97 3.95 -21.99
C LEU A 25 17.06 4.34 -21.00
N ALA A 26 17.34 3.50 -20.00
CA ALA A 26 18.44 3.74 -19.06
C ALA A 26 19.82 3.64 -19.75
N HIS A 27 19.99 2.73 -20.71
CA HIS A 27 21.22 2.63 -21.52
C HIS A 27 21.37 3.85 -22.44
N LEU A 28 20.29 4.28 -23.11
CA LEU A 28 20.27 5.45 -24.00
C LEU A 28 20.56 6.76 -23.25
N LEU A 29 20.03 6.89 -22.03
CA LEU A 29 20.23 8.05 -21.15
C LEU A 29 21.49 7.96 -20.28
N HIS A 30 22.33 6.92 -20.47
CA HIS A 30 23.52 6.64 -19.63
C HIS A 30 23.22 6.60 -18.11
N ILE A 31 22.00 6.22 -17.73
CA ILE A 31 21.58 6.14 -16.34
C ILE A 31 22.16 4.87 -15.74
N ASN A 32 23.06 5.03 -14.78
CA ASN A 32 23.62 3.92 -14.05
C ASN A 32 22.55 3.27 -13.15
N GLN A 33 22.05 2.11 -13.58
CA GLN A 33 20.99 1.35 -12.91
C GLN A 33 21.41 0.77 -11.55
N LYS A 34 22.71 0.82 -11.20
CA LYS A 34 23.22 0.42 -9.88
C LYS A 34 23.19 1.56 -8.85
N THR A 35 22.77 2.76 -9.24
CA THR A 35 22.70 3.90 -8.33
C THR A 35 21.48 3.83 -7.42
N ARG A 36 21.62 4.38 -6.20
CA ARG A 36 20.50 4.51 -5.26
C ARG A 36 19.33 5.31 -5.85
N SER A 37 19.61 6.29 -6.70
CA SER A 37 18.57 7.09 -7.37
C SER A 37 17.72 6.26 -8.33
N TYR A 38 18.32 5.34 -9.09
CA TYR A 38 17.57 4.44 -9.96
C TYR A 38 16.72 3.43 -9.19
N HIS A 39 17.23 2.95 -8.05
CA HIS A 39 16.45 2.10 -7.15
C HIS A 39 15.22 2.85 -6.59
N VAL A 40 15.39 4.07 -6.08
CA VAL A 40 14.27 4.91 -5.62
C VAL A 40 13.26 5.17 -6.74
N PHE A 41 13.71 5.50 -7.95
CA PHE A 41 12.84 5.64 -9.11
C PHE A 41 12.04 4.36 -9.41
N SER A 42 12.69 3.20 -9.33
CA SER A 42 12.02 1.91 -9.57
C SER A 42 10.94 1.62 -8.53
N VAL A 43 11.19 1.95 -7.26
CA VAL A 43 10.20 1.85 -6.17
C VAL A 43 9.02 2.78 -6.42
N ILE A 44 9.27 4.05 -6.74
CA ILE A 44 8.22 5.04 -7.03
C ILE A 44 7.36 4.59 -8.23
N ARG A 45 8.01 4.15 -9.31
CA ARG A 45 7.31 3.63 -10.49
C ARG A 45 6.43 2.44 -10.14
N CYS A 46 6.96 1.48 -9.39
CA CYS A 46 6.19 0.31 -8.95
C CYS A 46 4.97 0.72 -8.10
N PHE A 47 5.18 1.64 -7.16
CA PHE A 47 4.11 2.17 -6.32
C PHE A 47 2.99 2.82 -7.16
N ILE A 48 3.33 3.66 -8.13
CA ILE A 48 2.34 4.30 -9.02
C ILE A 48 1.55 3.25 -9.81
N VAL A 49 2.23 2.28 -10.42
CA VAL A 49 1.58 1.24 -11.23
C VAL A 49 0.60 0.41 -10.40
N VAL A 50 1.01 -0.01 -9.19
CA VAL A 50 0.13 -0.77 -8.29
C VAL A 50 -1.08 0.06 -7.85
N ASN A 51 -0.89 1.34 -7.52
CA ASN A 51 -1.99 2.22 -7.11
C ASN A 51 -2.98 2.48 -8.24
N ILE A 52 -2.51 2.70 -9.48
CA ILE A 52 -3.39 2.81 -10.66
C ILE A 52 -4.23 1.54 -10.79
N GLY A 53 -3.64 0.38 -10.52
CA GLY A 53 -4.36 -0.90 -10.54
C GLY A 53 -5.50 -1.03 -9.56
N TRP A 54 -5.38 -0.41 -8.38
CA TRP A 54 -6.43 -0.45 -7.38
C TRP A 54 -7.70 0.29 -7.83
N TYR A 55 -7.60 1.28 -8.73
CA TYR A 55 -8.78 1.93 -9.31
C TYR A 55 -9.58 0.95 -10.16
N PHE A 56 -8.91 0.20 -11.03
CA PHE A 56 -9.56 -0.78 -11.91
C PHE A 56 -10.03 -2.04 -11.18
N ASP A 57 -9.49 -2.32 -9.99
CA ASP A 57 -9.96 -3.41 -9.13
C ASP A 57 -11.22 -3.05 -8.34
N ARG A 58 -11.24 -1.86 -7.73
CA ARG A 58 -12.33 -1.45 -6.83
C ARG A 58 -13.56 -0.90 -7.56
N ILE A 59 -13.39 -0.39 -8.78
CA ILE A 59 -14.46 0.26 -9.55
C ILE A 59 -14.90 -0.69 -10.66
N PHE A 60 -16.17 -1.07 -10.66
CA PHE A 60 -16.73 -2.06 -11.60
C PHE A 60 -16.73 -1.60 -13.07
N ASP A 61 -16.73 -0.28 -13.30
CA ASP A 61 -16.82 0.32 -14.63
C ASP A 61 -15.50 1.00 -15.04
N ALA A 62 -15.04 0.70 -16.25
CA ALA A 62 -13.77 1.20 -16.77
C ALA A 62 -13.81 2.71 -17.01
N GLN A 63 -14.92 3.25 -17.52
CA GLN A 63 -15.07 4.69 -17.77
C GLN A 63 -15.04 5.49 -16.46
N THR A 64 -15.70 4.96 -15.43
CA THR A 64 -15.67 5.52 -14.08
C THR A 64 -14.27 5.46 -13.48
N SER A 65 -13.54 4.36 -13.68
CA SER A 65 -12.15 4.21 -13.22
C SER A 65 -11.22 5.28 -13.81
N PHE A 66 -11.31 5.52 -15.12
CA PHE A 66 -10.53 6.57 -15.79
C PHE A 66 -10.92 7.98 -15.30
N THR A 67 -12.22 8.23 -15.09
CA THR A 67 -12.70 9.51 -14.58
C THR A 67 -12.18 9.78 -13.16
N CYS A 68 -12.20 8.77 -12.28
CA CYS A 68 -11.65 8.87 -10.93
C CYS A 68 -10.12 9.07 -10.94
N LEU A 69 -9.40 8.37 -11.82
CA LEU A 69 -7.96 8.56 -11.97
C LEU A 69 -7.63 9.98 -12.45
N TYR A 70 -8.34 10.48 -13.47
CA TYR A 70 -8.19 11.84 -13.99
C TYR A 70 -8.43 12.88 -12.88
N ASN A 71 -9.53 12.74 -12.13
CA ASN A 71 -9.85 13.66 -11.04
C ASN A 71 -8.83 13.60 -9.89
N THR A 72 -8.21 12.43 -9.64
CA THR A 72 -7.17 12.30 -8.62
C THR A 72 -5.90 13.09 -8.99
N VAL A 73 -5.54 13.13 -10.29
CA VAL A 73 -4.34 13.81 -10.77
C VAL A 73 -4.57 15.31 -10.98
N PHE A 74 -5.70 15.68 -11.58
CA PHE A 74 -5.95 17.06 -12.04
C PHE A 74 -6.89 17.87 -11.15
N SER A 75 -7.67 17.21 -10.28
CA SER A 75 -8.72 17.83 -9.46
C SER A 75 -8.58 17.42 -7.99
N PHE A 76 -7.35 17.43 -7.46
CA PHE A 76 -7.06 17.01 -6.11
C PHE A 76 -7.45 18.08 -5.07
N HIS A 77 -8.49 17.80 -4.28
CA HIS A 77 -8.99 18.70 -3.23
C HIS A 77 -8.84 18.06 -1.85
N ALA A 78 -7.62 18.09 -1.28
CA ALA A 78 -7.34 17.47 0.01
C ALA A 78 -8.27 17.94 1.15
N HIS A 79 -8.66 19.22 1.14
CA HIS A 79 -9.53 19.79 2.17
C HIS A 79 -10.96 19.21 2.15
N MET A 80 -11.40 18.68 1.01
CA MET A 80 -12.73 18.06 0.86
C MET A 80 -12.76 16.62 1.36
N LEU A 81 -11.61 15.99 1.59
CA LEU A 81 -11.53 14.57 1.95
C LEU A 81 -12.34 14.27 3.21
N TYR A 82 -12.14 15.01 4.30
CA TYR A 82 -12.86 14.77 5.55
C TYR A 82 -14.38 15.05 5.44
N PRO A 83 -14.83 16.21 4.90
CA PRO A 83 -16.25 16.43 4.62
C PRO A 83 -16.89 15.36 3.73
N THR A 84 -16.18 14.92 2.69
CA THR A 84 -16.66 13.87 1.79
C THR A 84 -16.80 12.53 2.51
N LEU A 85 -15.82 12.11 3.31
CA LEU A 85 -15.90 10.88 4.13
C LEU A 85 -17.12 10.93 5.06
N TYR A 86 -17.35 12.05 5.74
CA TYR A 86 -18.51 12.21 6.61
C TYR A 86 -19.83 12.13 5.82
N SER A 87 -19.88 12.75 4.63
CA SER A 87 -21.07 12.75 3.79
C SER A 87 -21.46 11.36 3.25
N ILE A 88 -20.49 10.46 3.06
CA ILE A 88 -20.73 9.07 2.63
C ILE A 88 -21.03 8.13 3.81
N GLY A 89 -21.26 8.69 5.00
CA GLY A 89 -21.66 7.93 6.19
C GLY A 89 -20.51 7.29 6.95
N ILE A 90 -19.25 7.70 6.69
CA ILE A 90 -18.11 7.23 7.48
C ILE A 90 -18.13 7.95 8.84
N LYS A 91 -18.47 7.21 9.88
CA LYS A 91 -18.58 7.68 11.27
C LYS A 91 -17.22 7.73 11.96
N GLU A 92 -17.17 8.36 13.13
CA GLU A 92 -15.93 8.60 13.90
C GLU A 92 -15.15 7.31 14.23
N ASP A 93 -15.84 6.21 14.50
CA ASP A 93 -15.25 4.87 14.71
C ASP A 93 -14.51 4.35 13.46
N GLN A 94 -15.07 4.57 12.28
CA GLN A 94 -14.45 4.20 11.00
C GLN A 94 -13.27 5.12 10.64
N ILE A 95 -13.34 6.41 11.00
CA ILE A 95 -12.21 7.34 10.86
C ILE A 95 -11.04 6.90 11.74
N LEU A 96 -11.32 6.47 12.98
CA LEU A 96 -10.31 5.91 13.87
C LEU A 96 -9.69 4.62 13.30
N ALA A 97 -10.49 3.74 12.70
CA ALA A 97 -9.99 2.52 12.04
C ALA A 97 -9.06 2.83 10.84
N ILE A 98 -9.42 3.83 10.02
CA ILE A 98 -8.59 4.31 8.91
C ILE A 98 -7.28 4.90 9.45
N ALA A 99 -7.35 5.74 10.48
CA ALA A 99 -6.18 6.34 11.10
C ALA A 99 -5.24 5.28 11.70
N LEU A 100 -5.79 4.28 12.40
CA LEU A 100 -5.01 3.17 12.95
C LEU A 100 -4.32 2.38 11.83
N SER A 101 -5.04 2.08 10.75
CA SER A 101 -4.48 1.38 9.58
C SER A 101 -3.33 2.17 8.95
N PHE A 102 -3.48 3.49 8.83
CA PHE A 102 -2.40 4.37 8.35
C PHE A 102 -1.17 4.30 9.25
N VAL A 103 -1.33 4.38 10.57
CA VAL A 103 -0.22 4.25 11.53
C VAL A 103 0.48 2.90 11.40
N MET A 104 -0.27 1.81 11.27
CA MET A 104 0.31 0.47 11.10
C MET A 104 1.05 0.34 9.76
N CYS A 105 0.55 0.94 8.68
CA CYS A 105 1.28 1.03 7.41
C CYS A 105 2.62 1.76 7.56
N VAL A 106 2.66 2.86 8.33
CA VAL A 106 3.91 3.58 8.62
C VAL A 106 4.88 2.70 9.40
N VAL A 107 4.40 1.96 10.41
CA VAL A 107 5.25 1.01 11.17
C VAL A 107 5.84 -0.05 10.25
N VAL A 108 5.02 -0.67 9.40
CA VAL A 108 5.49 -1.68 8.43
C VAL A 108 6.49 -1.05 7.47
N PHE A 109 6.22 0.16 6.96
CA PHE A 109 7.14 0.87 6.09
C PHE A 109 8.50 1.11 6.74
N VAL A 110 8.54 1.54 8.01
CA VAL A 110 9.80 1.75 8.75
C VAL A 110 10.57 0.44 8.90
N VAL A 111 9.90 -0.66 9.26
CA VAL A 111 10.53 -1.98 9.38
C VAL A 111 11.08 -2.44 8.02
N SER A 112 10.30 -2.32 6.95
CA SER A 112 10.73 -2.63 5.59
C SER A 112 11.92 -1.78 5.17
N PHE A 113 11.92 -0.48 5.47
CA PHE A 113 13.01 0.43 5.14
C PHE A 113 14.32 0.10 5.87
N ILE A 114 14.24 -0.26 7.15
CA ILE A 114 15.41 -0.70 7.92
C ILE A 114 15.96 -2.00 7.33
N ASN A 115 15.09 -2.95 7.01
CA ASN A 115 15.50 -4.22 6.42
C ASN A 115 16.12 -4.06 5.02
N GLU A 116 15.56 -3.18 4.18
CA GLU A 116 16.08 -2.87 2.84
C GLU A 116 17.51 -2.30 2.89
N ARG A 117 17.87 -1.59 3.97
CA ARG A 117 19.23 -1.06 4.18
C ARG A 117 20.24 -2.10 4.70
N GLY A 118 19.86 -3.37 4.77
CA GLY A 118 20.67 -4.45 5.31
C GLY A 118 20.53 -4.64 6.83
N GLY A 119 19.57 -3.95 7.45
CA GLY A 119 19.18 -4.24 8.83
C GLY A 119 18.47 -5.59 8.92
N ASN A 120 18.53 -6.23 10.09
CA ASN A 120 17.65 -7.35 10.40
C ASN A 120 16.89 -7.00 11.67
N THR A 121 15.69 -6.46 11.49
CA THR A 121 14.84 -6.00 12.59
C THR A 121 14.49 -7.15 13.55
N LEU A 122 14.31 -8.38 13.03
CA LEU A 122 14.04 -9.55 13.85
C LEU A 122 15.26 -9.92 14.72
N ALA A 123 16.45 -9.99 14.11
CA ALA A 123 17.69 -10.26 14.84
C ALA A 123 18.02 -9.16 15.87
N TYR A 124 17.61 -7.91 15.60
CA TYR A 124 17.73 -6.81 16.55
C TYR A 124 16.86 -7.05 17.80
N PHE A 125 15.60 -7.45 17.62
CA PHE A 125 14.68 -7.76 18.73
C PHE A 125 15.05 -9.05 19.47
N ASP A 126 15.63 -10.04 18.78
CA ASP A 126 16.08 -11.28 19.42
C ASP A 126 17.22 -11.07 20.42
N LYS A 127 18.05 -10.05 20.20
CA LYS A 127 19.14 -9.66 21.11
C LYS A 127 18.68 -8.83 22.30
N GLN A 128 17.43 -8.38 22.33
CA GLN A 128 16.88 -7.59 23.44
C GLN A 128 16.52 -8.45 24.63
N HIS A 129 16.49 -7.82 25.81
CA HIS A 129 16.07 -8.48 27.05
C HIS A 129 14.69 -9.13 26.91
N HIS A 130 14.49 -10.29 27.54
CA HIS A 130 13.24 -11.07 27.44
C HIS A 130 11.99 -10.22 27.75
N ILE A 131 12.06 -9.34 28.76
CA ILE A 131 10.95 -8.44 29.12
C ILE A 131 10.56 -7.53 27.95
N ALA A 132 11.53 -6.95 27.23
CA ALA A 132 11.25 -6.06 26.10
C ALA A 132 10.56 -6.81 24.94
N ARG A 133 10.94 -8.07 24.71
CA ARG A 133 10.32 -8.93 23.69
C ARG A 133 8.87 -9.25 24.04
N TYR A 134 8.60 -9.67 25.28
CA TYR A 134 7.24 -9.95 25.72
C TYR A 134 6.37 -8.69 25.71
N ALA A 135 6.91 -7.53 26.13
CA ALA A 135 6.20 -6.26 26.04
C ALA A 135 5.80 -5.93 24.59
N LEU A 136 6.69 -6.13 23.62
CA LEU A 136 6.38 -5.94 22.20
C LEU A 136 5.27 -6.88 21.73
N TYR A 137 5.34 -8.17 22.06
CA TYR A 137 4.33 -9.15 21.66
C TYR A 137 2.95 -8.83 22.27
N ILE A 138 2.92 -8.40 23.54
CA ILE A 138 1.68 -7.96 24.20
C ILE A 138 1.15 -6.69 23.51
N ALA A 139 2.01 -5.72 23.19
CA ALA A 139 1.58 -4.51 22.50
C ALA A 139 0.97 -4.82 21.12
N VAL A 140 1.63 -5.67 20.32
CA VAL A 140 1.08 -6.10 19.02
C VAL A 140 -0.25 -6.82 19.20
N PHE A 141 -0.35 -7.72 20.18
CA PHE A 141 -1.60 -8.43 20.48
C PHE A 141 -2.73 -7.47 20.85
N LEU A 142 -2.48 -6.48 21.71
CA LEU A 142 -3.46 -5.46 22.09
C LEU A 142 -3.91 -4.64 20.89
N VAL A 143 -2.98 -4.25 20.01
CA VAL A 143 -3.34 -3.51 18.78
C VAL A 143 -4.20 -4.38 17.86
N LEU A 144 -3.92 -5.68 17.73
CA LEU A 144 -4.74 -6.60 16.93
C LEU A 144 -6.15 -6.75 17.50
N VAL A 145 -6.29 -6.88 18.82
CA VAL A 145 -7.60 -6.95 19.49
C VAL A 145 -8.37 -5.64 19.29
N PHE A 146 -7.70 -4.50 19.46
CA PHE A 146 -8.30 -3.19 19.28
C PHE A 146 -8.73 -2.95 17.83
N ALA A 147 -7.88 -3.31 16.85
CA ALA A 147 -8.23 -3.23 15.44
C ALA A 147 -9.44 -4.12 15.10
N SER A 148 -9.50 -5.32 15.67
CA SER A 148 -10.62 -6.26 15.48
C SER A 148 -11.93 -5.68 16.03
N TYR A 149 -11.89 -5.04 17.20
CA TYR A 149 -13.03 -4.36 17.79
C TYR A 149 -13.54 -3.22 16.90
N LEU A 150 -12.64 -2.38 16.37
CA LEU A 150 -13.02 -1.30 15.45
C LEU A 150 -13.65 -1.81 14.14
N SER A 151 -13.26 -3.00 13.69
CA SER A 151 -13.79 -3.62 12.45
C SER A 151 -15.07 -4.46 12.62
N SER A 152 -15.58 -4.61 13.85
CA SER A 152 -16.63 -5.58 14.20
C SER A 152 -18.00 -5.36 13.52
N ASN A 153 -18.21 -4.20 12.87
CA ASN A 153 -19.46 -3.85 12.17
C ASN A 153 -19.35 -3.84 10.65
N HIS A 154 -18.23 -4.26 10.07
CA HIS A 154 -17.97 -4.13 8.65
C HIS A 154 -17.80 -5.52 8.05
N GLY A 155 -18.55 -5.79 6.97
CA GLY A 155 -18.70 -7.10 6.35
C GLY A 155 -17.38 -7.85 6.22
N GLY A 156 -17.45 -9.18 6.32
CA GLY A 156 -16.28 -10.07 6.37
C GLY A 156 -15.26 -9.77 5.29
N PHE A 157 -14.03 -10.30 5.45
CA PHE A 157 -12.95 -10.15 4.47
C PHE A 157 -13.53 -10.23 3.06
N MET A 158 -13.29 -9.20 2.23
CA MET A 158 -14.05 -9.03 0.98
C MET A 158 -13.93 -10.25 0.05
N TYR A 159 -12.88 -11.07 0.24
CA TYR A 159 -12.65 -12.33 -0.46
C TYR A 159 -13.07 -13.61 0.30
N ALA A 160 -13.49 -13.52 1.55
CA ALA A 160 -14.01 -14.64 2.35
C ALA A 160 -15.54 -14.67 2.46
N ASN A 161 -16.25 -13.65 1.95
CA ASN A 161 -17.73 -13.63 1.91
C ASN A 161 -18.30 -14.38 0.70
N TYR A 162 -17.60 -15.39 0.19
CA TYR A 162 -18.04 -16.24 -0.92
C TYR A 162 -17.95 -17.70 -0.53
#